data_AF-A0A345V6A2-F1
#
_entry.id   AF-A0A345V6A2-F1
#
_cell.length_a   1.000
_cell.length_b   1.000
_cell.length_c   1.000
_cell.angle_alpha   90.00
_cell.angle_beta   90.00
_cell.angle_gamma   90.00
#
_symmetry.space_group_name_H-M   'P 1'
#
loop_
_entity.id
_entity.type
_entity.pdbx_description
1 polymer ?
#
loop_
_entity_poly.entity_id
_entity_poly.type
_entity_poly.pdbx_seq_one_letter_code
_entity_poly.pdbx_strand_id
1 'polypeptide(L)' 'MRSYLSAFATSLRFDQRGATAVEYGIMVSLIAVVIIVAVTLLGGTLHDTFVQVQCSVGSGTFTPAAAGAAGTASCAP' A
#
# COMPACT_ATOMS: atom_id res chain seq x y z
N MET A 1 -40.68 26.26 -8.92
CA MET A 1 -39.39 25.64 -9.35
C MET A 1 -38.21 25.86 -8.41
N ARG A 2 -38.28 26.73 -7.39
CA ARG A 2 -37.13 27.02 -6.49
C ARG A 2 -37.08 26.15 -5.22
N SER A 3 -38.09 25.32 -4.99
CA SER A 3 -38.30 24.50 -3.78
C SER A 3 -37.61 23.14 -3.80
N TYR A 4 -37.33 22.57 -4.99
CA TYR A 4 -36.61 21.28 -5.10
C TYR A 4 -35.11 21.42 -4.87
N LEU A 5 -34.52 22.56 -5.27
CA LEU A 5 -33.10 22.83 -5.03
C LEU A 5 -32.77 22.98 -3.54
N SER A 6 -33.67 23.56 -2.74
CA SER A 6 -33.46 23.75 -1.30
C SER A 6 -33.60 22.46 -0.48
N ALA A 7 -34.40 21.49 -0.95
CA ALA A 7 -34.53 20.18 -0.32
C ALA A 7 -33.24 19.35 -0.45
N PHE A 8 -32.61 19.37 -1.62
CA PHE A 8 -31.34 18.67 -1.86
C PHE A 8 -30.17 19.31 -1.12
N ALA A 9 -30.13 20.65 -1.05
CA ALA A 9 -29.10 21.39 -0.29
C ALA A 9 -29.19 21.21 1.23
N THR A 10 -30.36 20.82 1.76
CA THR A 10 -30.58 20.55 3.18
C THR A 10 -30.17 19.12 3.55
N SER A 11 -30.34 18.14 2.64
CA SER A 11 -29.81 16.78 2.81
C SER A 11 -28.29 16.77 3.01
N LEU A 12 -27.55 17.59 2.25
CA LEU A 12 -26.09 17.74 2.39
C LEU A 12 -25.65 18.40 3.72
N ARG A 13 -26.56 19.09 4.42
CA ARG A 13 -26.28 19.82 5.66
C ARG A 13 -26.70 19.07 6.94
N PHE A 14 -27.47 17.99 6.83
CA PHE A 14 -28.00 17.24 7.97
C PHE A 14 -27.34 15.88 8.23
N ASP A 15 -26.41 15.44 7.38
CA ASP A 15 -25.71 14.17 7.60
C ASP A 15 -24.50 14.37 8.53
N GLN A 16 -24.75 14.43 9.84
CA GLN A 16 -23.74 14.20 10.89
C GLN A 16 -23.01 12.85 10.72
N ARG A 17 -23.57 11.95 9.90
CA ARG A 17 -22.97 10.69 9.42
C ARG A 17 -21.78 10.90 8.48
N GLY A 18 -21.71 12.04 7.77
CA GLY A 18 -20.58 12.38 6.90
C GLY A 18 -19.36 12.89 7.68
N ALA A 19 -19.58 13.60 8.79
CA ALA A 19 -18.51 14.05 9.67
C ALA A 19 -17.80 12.86 10.35
N THR A 20 -18.56 11.87 10.82
CA THR A 20 -17.98 10.64 11.40
C THR A 20 -17.27 9.76 10.37
N ALA A 21 -17.67 9.81 9.09
CA ALA A 21 -16.96 9.09 8.03
C ALA A 21 -15.50 9.55 7.86
N VAL A 22 -15.22 10.84 8.09
CA VAL A 22 -13.87 11.41 7.97
C VAL A 22 -12.99 11.03 9.16
N GLU A 23 -13.55 10.95 10.37
CA GLU A 23 -12.82 10.53 11.58
C GLU A 23 -12.33 9.08 11.48
N TYR A 24 -13.22 8.16 11.10
CA TYR A 24 -12.84 6.78 10.83
C TYR A 24 -11.94 6.68 9.59
N GLY A 25 -12.14 7.55 8.60
CA GLY A 25 -11.28 7.64 7.41
C GLY A 25 -9.82 7.94 7.76
N ILE A 26 -9.55 8.87 8.69
CA ILE A 26 -8.19 9.16 9.14
C ILE A 26 -7.58 7.97 9.89
N MET A 27 -8.35 7.30 10.76
CA MET A 27 -7.84 6.13 11.50
C MET A 27 -7.44 5.00 10.55
N VAL A 28 -8.26 4.73 9.54
CA VAL A 28 -7.97 3.74 8.49
C VAL A 28 -6.77 4.17 7.64
N SER A 29 -6.64 5.46 7.33
CA SER A 29 -5.51 5.98 6.54
C SER A 29 -4.16 5.74 7.21
N LEU A 30 -4.06 5.87 8.54
CA LEU A 30 -2.84 5.60 9.28
C LEU A 30 -2.47 4.12 9.24
N ILE A 31 -3.45 3.24 9.39
CA ILE A 31 -3.25 1.78 9.27
C ILE A 31 -2.80 1.42 7.85
N ALA A 32 -3.39 2.05 6.82
CA ALA A 32 -3.02 1.81 5.43
C ALA A 32 -1.54 2.15 5.17
N VAL A 33 -1.03 3.27 5.68
CA VAL A 33 0.40 3.63 5.54
C VAL A 33 1.30 2.57 6.17
N VAL A 34 0.97 2.10 7.38
CA VAL A 34 1.74 1.05 8.06
C VAL A 34 1.73 -0.25 7.25
N ILE A 35 0.57 -0.64 6.71
CA ILE A 35 0.45 -1.83 5.86
C ILE A 35 1.29 -1.69 4.58
N ILE A 36 1.26 -0.53 3.92
CA ILE A 36 2.08 -0.29 2.72
C ILE A 36 3.56 -0.50 3.04
N VAL A 37 4.05 0.11 4.12
CA VAL A 37 5.45 -0.06 4.55
C VAL A 37 5.75 -1.53 4.82
N ALA A 38 4.92 -2.23 5.60
CA ALA A 38 5.12 -3.65 5.91
C ALA A 38 5.15 -4.52 4.65
N VAL A 39 4.22 -4.32 3.71
CA VAL A 39 4.13 -5.09 2.47
C VAL A 39 5.29 -4.77 1.52
N THR A 40 5.77 -3.53 1.46
CA THR A 40 6.95 -3.19 0.63
C THR A 40 8.21 -3.89 1.14
N LEU A 41 8.44 -3.91 2.44
CA LEU A 41 9.55 -4.63 3.07
C LEU A 41 9.44 -6.14 2.82
N LEU A 42 8.25 -6.72 3.08
CA LEU A 42 8.00 -8.13 2.84
C LEU A 42 8.19 -8.50 1.37
N GLY A 43 7.64 -7.71 0.45
CA GLY A 43 7.78 -7.91 -0.99
C GLY A 43 9.25 -7.90 -1.44
N GLY A 44 10.06 -6.99 -0.90
CA GLY A 44 11.50 -6.96 -1.15
C GLY A 44 12.20 -8.24 -0.67
N THR A 45 11.90 -8.71 0.54
CA THR A 45 12.51 -9.96 1.04
C THR A 45 12.09 -11.18 0.21
N LEU A 46 10.82 -11.25 -0.21
CA LEU A 46 10.34 -12.32 -1.08
C LEU A 46 11.04 -12.28 -2.43
N HIS A 47 11.18 -11.11 -3.05
CA HIS A 47 11.94 -10.94 -4.28
C HIS A 47 13.36 -11.48 -4.14
N ASP A 48 14.08 -11.09 -3.08
CA ASP A 48 15.45 -11.54 -2.86
C ASP A 48 15.54 -13.07 -2.70
N THR A 49 14.59 -13.70 -2.00
CA THR A 49 14.54 -15.17 -1.89
C THR A 49 14.29 -15.85 -3.22
N PHE A 50 13.38 -15.34 -4.05
CA PHE A 50 13.14 -15.90 -5.38
C PHE A 50 14.35 -15.67 -6.31
N VAL A 51 15.08 -14.56 -6.14
CA VAL A 51 16.34 -14.30 -6.84
C VAL A 51 17.45 -15.29 -6.45
N GLN A 52 17.50 -15.66 -5.18
CA GLN A 52 18.44 -16.68 -4.74
C GLN A 52 18.11 -18.07 -5.33
N VAL A 53 16.81 -18.42 -5.36
CA VAL A 53 16.35 -19.70 -5.93
C VAL A 53 16.60 -19.76 -7.43
N GLN A 54 16.27 -18.72 -8.20
CA GLN A 54 16.54 -18.69 -9.65
C GLN A 54 18.04 -18.85 -9.93
N CYS A 55 18.92 -18.26 -9.12
CA CYS A 55 20.38 -18.40 -9.29
C CYS A 55 20.87 -19.81 -8.96
N SER A 56 20.31 -20.42 -7.93
CA SER A 56 20.64 -21.80 -7.54
C SER A 56 20.24 -22.81 -8.62
N VAL A 57 19.15 -22.54 -9.35
CA VAL A 57 18.66 -23.41 -10.44
C VAL A 57 19.33 -23.08 -11.77
N GLY A 58 19.57 -21.79 -12.06
CA GLY A 58 20.13 -21.30 -13.32
C GLY A 58 21.65 -21.28 -13.37
N SER A 59 22.35 -21.71 -12.31
CA SER A 59 23.82 -21.66 -12.19
C SER A 59 24.43 -20.26 -12.42
N GLY A 60 23.64 -19.22 -12.17
CA GLY A 60 24.06 -17.83 -12.35
C GLY A 60 24.85 -17.30 -11.15
N THR A 61 25.41 -16.10 -11.32
CA THR A 61 26.06 -15.37 -10.24
C THR A 61 25.04 -14.57 -9.43
N PHE A 62 24.94 -14.88 -8.13
CA PHE A 62 24.03 -14.18 -7.22
C PHE A 62 24.71 -12.92 -6.67
N THR A 63 24.08 -11.77 -6.89
CA THR A 63 24.45 -10.50 -6.26
C THR A 63 23.46 -10.22 -5.13
N PRO A 64 23.91 -10.21 -3.85
CA PRO A 64 23.01 -9.96 -2.73
C PRO A 64 22.47 -8.52 -2.74
N ALA A 65 21.27 -8.35 -2.19
CA ALA A 65 20.69 -7.05 -1.92
C ALA A 65 21.57 -6.24 -0.94
N ALA A 66 21.66 -4.93 -1.14
CA ALA A 66 22.42 -4.06 -0.25
C ALA A 66 21.78 -4.01 1.15
N ALA A 67 22.61 -3.88 2.19
CA ALA A 67 22.13 -3.79 3.58
C ALA A 67 21.15 -2.62 3.74
N GLY A 68 19.89 -2.94 4.05
CA GLY A 68 18.81 -1.95 4.19
C GLY A 68 17.92 -1.74 2.95
N ALA A 69 18.21 -2.40 1.83
CA ALA A 69 17.43 -2.29 0.58
C ALA A 69 16.92 -3.67 0.13
N ALA A 70 15.86 -4.17 0.79
CA ALA A 70 15.17 -5.40 0.37
C ALA A 70 14.63 -5.27 -1.06
N GLY A 71 14.77 -6.32 -1.88
CA GLY A 71 14.30 -6.36 -3.26
C GLY A 71 15.32 -5.91 -4.32
N THR A 72 16.60 -5.78 -3.95
CA THR A 72 17.67 -5.37 -4.86
C THR A 72 18.62 -6.51 -5.25
N ALA A 73 18.37 -7.73 -4.76
CA ALA A 73 19.15 -8.88 -5.21
C ALA A 73 18.91 -9.11 -6.70
N SER A 74 19.97 -9.53 -7.40
CA SER A 74 19.90 -9.88 -8.81
C SER A 74 20.66 -11.16 -9.10
N CYS A 75 20.23 -11.85 -10.14
CA CYS A 75 20.89 -13.03 -10.68
C CYS A 75 21.25 -12.74 -12.13
N ALA A 76 22.54 -12.85 -12.45
CA ALA A 76 23.04 -12.75 -13.82
C ALA A 76 23.53 -14.13 -14.28
N PRO A 77 23.45 -14.45 -15.59
CA PRO A 77 24.01 -15.69 -16.13
C PRO A 77 25.50 -15.81 -15.86
#